data_AF-A0A1Z5JTZ7-F1
#
_entry.id   AF-A0A1Z5JTZ7-F1
#
_cell.length_a   1.000
_cell.length_b   1.000
_cell.length_c   1.000
_cell.angle_alpha   90.00
_cell.angle_beta   90.00
_cell.angle_gamma   90.00
#
_symmetry.space_group_name_H-M   'P 1'
#
loop_
_entity.id
_entity.type
_entity.pdbx_description
1 polymer ?
#
loop_
_entity_poly.entity_id
_entity_poly.type
_entity_poly.pdbx_seq_one_letter_code
_entity_poly.pdbx_strand_id
1 'polypeptide(L)'
;MSTVAHRAVTTTILRESVWRTAAVQHAEHVHELLRPGLLADTLDAKHPVYNFFIEYYGMKGAKGVRKLKQWSLPTYPVFLEGATLDDLGDLLPLRGASVQSSGISYCPSNYYLSSEDLVGPASAFVWYHKVLQQSAQKDPVLHCYNLHEWAMQYHPPGSTPPQSGKYQKHLPLRVDRDTLNAAVERNGVCCTHYDALRFFAPPALPLNTVPLVSRDQQLISEQPACLHATMDLFKMITKLQPFISADLKLRCLSLAVQARRLDVAASPYDASAYGITAIPIESSDGRSSYKKKQLQLLKESQPVRLELLAAFEQFLQTAFDDATITQAQHRMPTFS
;
A
#
# COMPACT_ATOMS: atom_id res chain seq x y z
N MET A 1 -26.08 6.83 -29.41
CA MET A 1 -24.63 6.61 -29.25
C MET A 1 -24.00 7.96 -28.98
N SER A 2 -23.83 8.31 -27.69
CA SER A 2 -23.20 9.57 -27.32
C SER A 2 -21.69 9.38 -27.47
N THR A 3 -21.06 10.08 -28.41
CA THR A 3 -19.61 10.12 -28.55
C THR A 3 -19.05 10.88 -27.35
N VAL A 4 -18.62 10.12 -26.34
CA VAL A 4 -17.85 10.64 -25.21
C VAL A 4 -16.54 11.19 -25.79
N ALA A 5 -16.44 12.51 -25.89
CA ALA A 5 -15.23 13.17 -26.38
C ALA A 5 -14.16 13.10 -25.29
N HIS A 6 -13.37 12.03 -25.29
CA HIS A 6 -12.14 11.98 -24.50
C HIS A 6 -11.16 13.05 -25.01
N ARG A 7 -10.48 13.75 -24.08
CA ARG A 7 -9.42 14.73 -24.44
C ARG A 7 -8.40 14.05 -25.36
N ALA A 8 -7.94 14.75 -26.38
CA ALA A 8 -6.90 14.24 -27.28
C ALA A 8 -5.59 14.07 -26.49
N VAL A 9 -5.22 12.82 -26.19
CA VAL A 9 -3.94 12.49 -25.55
C VAL A 9 -3.02 11.88 -26.59
N THR A 10 -1.80 12.42 -26.70
CA THR A 10 -0.77 11.86 -27.60
C THR A 10 -0.31 10.50 -27.08
N THR A 11 -0.41 9.46 -27.91
CA THR A 11 0.14 8.14 -27.58
C THR A 11 1.67 8.21 -27.58
N THR A 12 2.28 7.86 -26.45
CA THR A 12 3.75 7.72 -26.38
C THR A 12 4.16 6.40 -27.02
N ILE A 13 5.18 6.42 -27.88
CA ILE A 13 5.77 5.21 -28.46
C ILE A 13 7.06 4.88 -27.70
N LEU A 14 7.14 3.68 -27.12
CA LEU A 14 8.36 3.15 -26.54
C LEU A 14 8.97 2.14 -27.50
N ARG A 15 10.20 2.42 -27.93
CA ARG A 15 10.98 1.51 -28.76
C ARG A 15 11.24 0.21 -28.03
N GLU A 16 11.37 -0.88 -28.80
CA GLU A 16 11.52 -2.24 -28.26
C GLU A 16 12.67 -2.34 -27.23
N SER A 17 13.84 -1.84 -27.60
CA SER A 17 15.03 -1.88 -26.75
C SER A 17 14.84 -1.14 -25.44
N VAL A 18 14.04 -0.07 -25.42
CA VAL A 18 13.82 0.78 -24.25
C VAL A 18 12.93 0.06 -23.24
N TRP A 19 11.77 -0.43 -23.68
CA TRP A 19 10.82 -1.04 -22.76
C TRP A 19 11.30 -2.42 -22.26
N ARG A 20 11.98 -3.21 -23.11
CA ARG A 20 12.57 -4.49 -22.69
C ARG A 20 13.64 -4.30 -21.61
N THR A 21 14.54 -3.32 -21.81
CA THR A 21 15.57 -2.98 -20.81
C THR A 21 14.94 -2.54 -19.49
N ALA A 22 13.93 -1.65 -19.55
CA ALA A 22 13.23 -1.19 -18.36
C ALA A 22 12.49 -2.31 -17.63
N ALA A 23 11.91 -3.27 -18.35
CA ALA A 23 11.23 -4.42 -17.78
C ALA A 23 12.19 -5.35 -17.01
N VAL A 24 13.36 -5.64 -17.59
CA VAL A 24 14.41 -6.44 -16.93
C VAL A 24 14.90 -5.75 -15.66
N GLN A 25 15.27 -4.47 -15.77
CA GLN A 25 15.76 -3.68 -14.63
C GLN A 25 14.74 -3.60 -13.49
N HIS A 26 13.44 -3.42 -13.82
CA HIS A 26 12.38 -3.44 -12.82
C HIS A 26 12.28 -4.79 -12.11
N ALA A 27 12.33 -5.89 -12.86
CA ALA A 27 12.28 -7.23 -12.28
C ALA A 27 13.47 -7.52 -11.34
N GLU A 28 14.67 -7.04 -11.71
CA GLU A 28 15.88 -7.12 -10.88
C GLU A 28 15.75 -6.28 -9.59
N HIS A 29 15.32 -5.02 -9.70
CA HIS A 29 15.13 -4.16 -8.52
C HIS A 29 14.07 -4.73 -7.56
N VAL A 30 12.96 -5.26 -8.09
CA VAL A 30 11.95 -5.94 -7.27
C VAL A 30 12.54 -7.19 -6.63
N HIS A 31 13.37 -7.95 -7.35
CA HIS A 31 14.03 -9.12 -6.78
C HIS A 31 14.90 -8.74 -5.58
N GLU A 32 15.79 -7.75 -5.73
CA GLU A 32 16.69 -7.33 -4.65
C GLU A 32 15.94 -6.81 -3.43
N LEU A 33 14.87 -6.05 -3.65
CA LEU A 33 14.04 -5.52 -2.56
C LEU A 33 13.32 -6.64 -1.77
N LEU A 34 12.89 -7.70 -2.46
CA LEU A 34 12.20 -8.84 -1.84
C LEU A 34 13.15 -9.92 -1.32
N ARG A 35 14.41 -9.95 -1.79
CA ARG A 35 15.40 -10.99 -1.51
C ARG A 35 15.49 -11.41 -0.04
N PRO A 36 15.48 -10.51 0.96
CA PRO A 36 15.54 -10.92 2.37
C PRO A 36 14.36 -11.76 2.83
N GLY A 37 13.21 -11.67 2.16
CA GLY A 37 11.98 -12.40 2.49
C GLY A 37 11.61 -13.50 1.51
N LEU A 38 12.50 -13.87 0.58
CA LEU A 38 12.23 -14.94 -0.37
C LEU A 38 12.65 -16.31 0.18
N LEU A 39 11.77 -17.29 -0.01
CA LEU A 39 12.06 -18.73 0.06
C LEU A 39 11.79 -19.31 -1.33
N ALA A 40 12.88 -19.61 -2.06
CA ALA A 40 12.85 -19.86 -3.49
C ALA A 40 12.12 -18.72 -4.25
N ASP A 41 11.07 -19.03 -4.99
CA ASP A 41 10.30 -18.06 -5.78
C ASP A 41 9.07 -17.48 -5.04
N THR A 42 8.98 -17.66 -3.72
CA THR A 42 7.83 -17.25 -2.92
C THR A 42 8.24 -16.39 -1.74
N LEU A 43 7.33 -15.53 -1.25
CA LEU A 43 7.55 -14.80 0.00
C LEU A 43 7.40 -15.76 1.19
N ASP A 44 8.31 -15.65 2.16
CA ASP A 44 8.25 -16.39 3.41
C ASP A 44 7.06 -15.92 4.27
N ALA A 45 6.12 -16.83 4.51
CA ALA A 45 4.99 -16.58 5.40
C ALA A 45 5.38 -16.38 6.87
N LYS A 46 6.60 -16.78 7.26
CA LYS A 46 7.15 -16.56 8.60
C LYS A 46 7.97 -15.28 8.71
N HIS A 47 8.52 -14.72 7.62
CA HIS A 47 9.30 -13.50 7.76
C HIS A 47 8.38 -12.34 8.17
N PRO A 48 8.63 -11.64 9.29
CA PRO A 48 7.66 -10.71 9.88
C PRO A 48 7.41 -9.42 9.09
N VAL A 49 8.27 -9.14 8.12
CA VAL A 49 8.15 -8.00 7.20
C VAL A 49 7.43 -8.42 5.94
N TYR A 50 7.81 -9.56 5.36
CA TYR A 50 7.35 -9.98 4.04
C TYR A 50 6.03 -10.76 4.07
N ASN A 51 5.70 -11.41 5.19
CA ASN A 51 4.40 -12.05 5.37
C ASN A 51 3.24 -11.05 5.28
N PHE A 52 3.46 -9.78 5.63
CA PHE A 52 2.49 -8.70 5.47
C PHE A 52 2.06 -8.55 4.00
N PHE A 53 2.96 -8.75 3.04
CA PHE A 53 2.60 -8.66 1.63
C PHE A 53 1.69 -9.80 1.17
N ILE A 54 1.78 -10.96 1.82
CA ILE A 54 0.92 -12.10 1.56
C ILE A 54 -0.47 -11.86 2.16
N GLU A 55 -0.52 -11.48 3.44
CA GLU A 55 -1.77 -11.37 4.20
C GLU A 55 -2.55 -10.10 3.85
N TYR A 56 -1.85 -8.96 3.70
CA TYR A 56 -2.49 -7.65 3.51
C TYR A 56 -2.66 -7.28 2.02
N TYR A 57 -1.66 -7.55 1.18
CA TYR A 57 -1.76 -7.24 -0.26
C TYR A 57 -2.18 -8.45 -1.12
N GLY A 58 -2.31 -9.64 -0.54
CA GLY A 58 -2.71 -10.85 -1.27
C GLY A 58 -1.63 -11.39 -2.23
N MET A 59 -0.35 -11.08 -1.98
CA MET A 59 0.78 -11.52 -2.81
C MET A 59 1.15 -12.98 -2.53
N LYS A 60 0.25 -13.90 -2.88
CA LYS A 60 0.36 -15.33 -2.56
C LYS A 60 1.19 -16.11 -3.58
N GLY A 61 2.10 -16.94 -3.07
CA GLY A 61 2.92 -17.87 -3.85
C GLY A 61 3.76 -17.19 -4.93
N ALA A 62 4.24 -18.00 -5.89
CA ALA A 62 5.12 -17.50 -6.94
C ALA A 62 4.40 -16.51 -7.88
N LYS A 63 3.07 -16.63 -8.03
CA LYS A 63 2.27 -15.70 -8.82
C LYS A 63 2.27 -14.29 -8.21
N GLY A 64 2.24 -14.16 -6.87
CA GLY A 64 2.35 -12.87 -6.20
C GLY A 64 3.68 -12.18 -6.52
N VAL A 65 4.80 -12.89 -6.36
CA VAL A 65 6.14 -12.38 -6.67
C VAL A 65 6.26 -12.00 -8.15
N ARG A 66 5.76 -12.85 -9.07
CA ARG A 66 5.74 -12.54 -10.50
C ARG A 66 4.97 -11.27 -10.82
N LYS A 67 3.80 -11.03 -10.20
CA LYS A 67 3.03 -9.77 -10.39
C LYS A 67 3.78 -8.52 -9.91
N LEU A 68 4.64 -8.66 -8.91
CA LEU A 68 5.50 -7.55 -8.46
C LEU A 68 6.58 -7.25 -9.49
N LYS A 69 7.23 -8.31 -10.01
CA LYS A 69 8.28 -8.25 -11.04
C LYS A 69 7.77 -7.88 -12.44
N GLN A 70 6.48 -8.08 -12.72
CA GLN A 70 5.87 -7.64 -13.96
C GLN A 70 5.98 -6.12 -14.10
N TRP A 71 6.50 -5.71 -15.25
CA TRP A 71 6.74 -4.31 -15.56
C TRP A 71 5.44 -3.56 -15.77
N SER A 72 5.40 -2.31 -15.34
CA SER A 72 4.25 -1.43 -15.46
C SER A 72 4.64 -0.18 -16.25
N LEU A 73 3.66 0.42 -16.92
CA LEU A 73 3.91 1.35 -18.01
C LEU A 73 4.31 2.73 -17.48
N PRO A 74 5.40 3.34 -17.96
CA PRO A 74 5.85 4.64 -17.45
C PRO A 74 4.83 5.76 -17.73
N THR A 75 4.01 5.59 -18.77
CA THR A 75 2.95 6.53 -19.16
C THR A 75 1.83 5.78 -19.91
N TYR A 76 0.71 6.46 -20.10
CA TYR A 76 -0.41 6.00 -20.90
C TYR A 76 -1.20 7.22 -21.44
N PRO A 77 -1.79 7.14 -22.66
CA PRO A 77 -1.73 6.02 -23.60
C PRO A 77 -0.31 5.75 -24.14
N VAL A 78 0.03 4.47 -24.27
CA VAL A 78 1.36 4.03 -24.72
C VAL A 78 1.27 2.89 -25.72
N PHE A 79 2.18 2.90 -26.68
CA PHE A 79 2.42 1.81 -27.62
C PHE A 79 3.84 1.26 -27.42
N LEU A 80 3.95 -0.05 -27.20
CA LEU A 80 5.19 -0.78 -27.03
C LEU A 80 5.56 -1.44 -28.35
N GLU A 81 6.53 -0.88 -29.06
CA GLU A 81 7.03 -1.40 -30.33
C GLU A 81 7.63 -2.79 -30.14
N GLY A 82 7.31 -3.74 -31.03
CA GLY A 82 7.86 -5.09 -31.01
C GLY A 82 7.38 -5.97 -29.86
N ALA A 83 6.45 -5.51 -29.03
CA ALA A 83 5.82 -6.35 -28.00
C ALA A 83 4.88 -7.38 -28.66
N THR A 84 4.94 -8.62 -28.16
CA THR A 84 4.21 -9.78 -28.70
C THR A 84 3.31 -10.42 -27.64
N LEU A 85 2.48 -11.39 -28.06
CA LEU A 85 1.65 -12.15 -27.13
C LEU A 85 2.48 -12.92 -26.08
N ASP A 86 3.69 -13.37 -26.44
CA ASP A 86 4.59 -14.10 -25.54
C ASP A 86 5.15 -13.21 -24.42
N ASP A 87 5.15 -11.89 -24.61
CA ASP A 87 5.56 -10.94 -23.57
C ASP A 87 4.48 -10.74 -22.50
N LEU A 88 3.22 -11.09 -22.78
CA LEU A 88 2.10 -10.91 -21.87
C LEU A 88 2.01 -12.03 -20.81
N GLY A 89 1.73 -11.64 -19.57
CA GLY A 89 1.57 -12.55 -18.42
C GLY A 89 2.82 -12.61 -17.55
N ASP A 90 4.00 -12.54 -18.16
CA ASP A 90 5.29 -12.53 -17.47
C ASP A 90 5.88 -11.12 -17.41
N LEU A 91 6.39 -10.60 -18.54
CA LEU A 91 7.01 -9.26 -18.60
C LEU A 91 5.97 -8.15 -18.54
N LEU A 92 4.87 -8.31 -19.28
CA LEU A 92 3.84 -7.30 -19.48
C LEU A 92 2.48 -7.77 -18.94
N PRO A 93 1.64 -6.86 -18.44
CA PRO A 93 0.32 -7.21 -17.93
C PRO A 93 -0.64 -7.60 -19.06
N LEU A 94 -1.32 -8.75 -18.91
CA LEU A 94 -2.44 -9.14 -19.80
C LEU A 94 -3.60 -8.14 -19.74
N ARG A 95 -3.89 -7.64 -18.54
CA ARG A 95 -4.99 -6.69 -18.30
C ARG A 95 -4.71 -5.40 -19.05
N GLY A 96 -5.67 -4.90 -19.83
CA GLY A 96 -5.55 -3.61 -20.53
C GLY A 96 -4.72 -3.63 -21.81
N ALA A 97 -4.15 -4.78 -22.18
CA ALA A 97 -3.39 -4.92 -23.42
C ALA A 97 -4.32 -4.93 -24.64
N SER A 98 -3.97 -4.16 -25.66
CA SER A 98 -4.59 -4.21 -26.99
C SER A 98 -3.50 -4.49 -28.02
N VAL A 99 -3.56 -5.70 -28.58
CA VAL A 99 -2.56 -6.26 -29.51
C VAL A 99 -2.75 -5.64 -30.90
N GLN A 100 -1.66 -5.19 -31.49
CA GLN A 100 -1.62 -4.59 -32.82
C GLN A 100 -0.54 -5.28 -33.67
N SER A 101 -0.48 -4.98 -34.96
CA SER A 101 0.40 -5.68 -35.92
C SER A 101 1.90 -5.54 -35.62
N SER A 102 2.32 -4.45 -34.99
CA SER A 102 3.74 -4.15 -34.71
C SER A 102 4.04 -3.90 -33.23
N GLY A 103 3.13 -4.29 -32.33
CA GLY A 103 3.30 -4.06 -30.90
C GLY A 103 2.03 -4.17 -30.09
N ILE A 104 2.10 -3.72 -28.84
CA ILE A 104 0.97 -3.74 -27.89
C ILE A 104 0.72 -2.34 -27.36
N SER A 105 -0.54 -1.94 -27.33
CA SER A 105 -0.98 -0.67 -26.78
C SER A 105 -1.70 -0.84 -25.44
N TYR A 106 -1.57 0.17 -24.59
CA TYR A 106 -2.29 0.28 -23.33
C TYR A 106 -2.89 1.68 -23.21
N CYS A 107 -4.21 1.72 -23.05
CA CYS A 107 -4.96 2.95 -22.96
C CYS A 107 -6.11 2.79 -21.94
N PRO A 108 -6.11 3.54 -20.83
CA PRO A 108 -7.14 3.43 -19.81
C PRO A 108 -8.55 3.63 -20.36
N SER A 109 -8.77 4.65 -21.21
CA SER A 109 -10.09 4.88 -21.81
C SER A 109 -10.55 3.64 -22.59
N ASN A 110 -9.73 3.12 -23.51
CA ASN A 110 -10.07 1.90 -24.26
C ASN A 110 -10.39 0.71 -23.35
N TYR A 111 -9.70 0.57 -22.22
CA TYR A 111 -9.92 -0.52 -21.29
C TYR A 111 -11.25 -0.41 -20.53
N TYR A 112 -11.66 0.81 -20.16
CA TYR A 112 -12.92 1.02 -19.42
C TYR A 112 -14.13 1.29 -20.33
N LEU A 113 -13.93 1.66 -21.61
CA LEU A 113 -15.00 1.93 -22.57
C LEU A 113 -16.03 0.80 -22.71
N SER A 114 -15.65 -0.46 -22.47
CA SER A 114 -16.55 -1.61 -22.54
C SER A 114 -17.30 -1.90 -21.23
N SER A 115 -17.12 -1.11 -20.17
CA SER A 115 -17.79 -1.31 -18.89
C SER A 115 -19.23 -0.82 -18.95
N GLU A 116 -20.18 -1.69 -18.57
CA GLU A 116 -21.60 -1.32 -18.45
C GLU A 116 -21.85 -0.32 -17.30
N ASP A 117 -21.02 -0.36 -16.24
CA ASP A 117 -21.00 0.61 -15.13
C ASP A 117 -19.62 1.25 -15.05
N LEU A 118 -19.48 2.48 -15.55
CA LEU A 118 -18.25 3.28 -15.45
C LEU A 118 -18.10 3.96 -14.08
N VAL A 119 -19.23 4.28 -13.43
CA VAL A 119 -19.27 5.03 -12.16
C VAL A 119 -18.73 4.16 -11.01
N GLY A 120 -19.01 2.86 -11.03
CA GLY A 120 -18.53 1.90 -10.04
C GLY A 120 -17.00 1.89 -9.95
N PRO A 121 -16.27 1.53 -11.02
CA PRO A 121 -14.81 1.61 -11.06
C PRO A 121 -14.27 3.00 -10.71
N ALA A 122 -14.84 4.06 -11.30
CA ALA A 122 -14.41 5.44 -11.05
C ALA A 122 -14.50 5.83 -9.56
N SER A 123 -15.54 5.38 -8.85
CA SER A 123 -15.74 5.70 -7.42
C SER A 123 -14.58 5.25 -6.53
N ALA A 124 -13.99 4.09 -6.82
CA ALA A 124 -12.83 3.59 -6.08
C ALA A 124 -11.59 4.47 -6.31
N PHE A 125 -11.35 4.89 -7.56
CA PHE A 125 -10.22 5.77 -7.88
C PHE A 125 -10.38 7.17 -7.29
N VAL A 126 -11.60 7.73 -7.36
CA VAL A 126 -11.95 9.01 -6.71
C VAL A 126 -11.73 8.93 -5.20
N TRP A 127 -12.10 7.81 -4.57
CA TRP A 127 -11.88 7.61 -3.15
C TRP A 127 -10.40 7.62 -2.77
N TYR A 128 -9.55 6.85 -3.46
CA TYR A 128 -8.11 6.85 -3.18
C TYR A 128 -7.45 8.20 -3.43
N HIS A 129 -7.86 8.91 -4.50
CA HIS A 129 -7.45 10.30 -4.73
C HIS A 129 -7.79 11.19 -3.52
N LYS A 130 -9.04 11.14 -3.03
CA LYS A 130 -9.47 11.92 -1.85
C LYS A 130 -8.67 11.56 -0.59
N VAL A 131 -8.42 10.28 -0.34
CA VAL A 131 -7.60 9.84 0.81
C VAL A 131 -6.18 10.42 0.72
N LEU A 132 -5.53 10.31 -0.44
CA LEU A 132 -4.18 10.85 -0.66
C LEU A 132 -4.14 12.36 -0.48
N GLN A 133 -5.10 13.08 -1.06
CA GLN A 133 -5.20 14.53 -0.99
C GLN A 133 -5.39 15.02 0.45
N GLN A 134 -6.35 14.44 1.17
CA GLN A 134 -6.71 14.90 2.52
C GLN A 134 -5.69 14.49 3.57
N SER A 135 -5.12 13.28 3.48
CA SER A 135 -4.07 12.85 4.42
C SER A 135 -2.80 13.68 4.27
N ALA A 136 -2.45 14.12 3.06
CA ALA A 136 -1.26 14.95 2.81
C ALA A 136 -1.34 16.36 3.42
N GLN A 137 -2.55 16.85 3.73
CA GLN A 137 -2.78 18.21 4.26
C GLN A 137 -2.86 18.27 5.79
N LYS A 138 -2.82 17.12 6.48
CA LYS A 138 -3.01 17.07 7.94
C LYS A 138 -1.71 17.11 8.70
N ASP A 139 -1.82 17.58 9.93
CA ASP A 139 -0.71 17.54 10.88
C ASP A 139 -0.29 16.09 11.19
N PRO A 140 1.02 15.81 11.17
CA PRO A 140 1.51 14.47 11.46
C PRO A 140 1.35 14.12 12.93
N VAL A 141 0.79 12.94 13.20
CA VAL A 141 0.71 12.37 14.56
C VAL A 141 1.97 11.56 14.85
N LEU A 142 2.79 12.06 15.77
CA LEU A 142 4.10 11.51 16.14
C LEU A 142 4.15 10.87 17.53
N HIS A 143 3.00 10.80 18.21
CA HIS A 143 2.88 10.29 19.57
C HIS A 143 2.09 8.97 19.66
N CYS A 144 1.89 8.29 18.53
CA CYS A 144 1.28 6.95 18.48
C CYS A 144 2.29 5.84 18.82
N TYR A 145 3.58 6.05 18.51
CA TYR A 145 4.70 5.15 18.84
C TYR A 145 4.54 3.69 18.41
N ASN A 146 3.75 3.43 17.37
CA ASN A 146 3.43 2.08 16.93
C ASN A 146 2.66 1.23 17.96
N LEU A 147 1.96 1.87 18.90
CA LEU A 147 1.17 1.17 19.93
C LEU A 147 0.02 0.34 19.36
N HIS A 148 -0.22 0.35 18.04
CA HIS A 148 -1.22 -0.51 17.41
C HIS A 148 -0.90 -2.01 17.56
N GLU A 149 0.36 -2.45 17.33
CA GLU A 149 0.75 -3.87 17.51
C GLU A 149 0.69 -4.26 19.00
N TRP A 150 0.87 -3.29 19.90
CA TRP A 150 0.76 -3.48 21.35
C TRP A 150 -0.71 -3.61 21.77
N ALA A 151 -1.58 -2.76 21.24
CA ALA A 151 -3.02 -2.81 21.43
C ALA A 151 -3.63 -4.11 20.89
N MET A 152 -3.07 -4.67 19.82
CA MET A 152 -3.42 -6.00 19.33
C MET A 152 -3.12 -7.07 20.38
N GLN A 153 -2.03 -6.96 21.14
CA GLN A 153 -1.61 -7.94 22.16
C GLN A 153 -2.04 -7.59 23.59
N TYR A 154 -2.76 -6.50 23.80
CA TYR A 154 -3.19 -6.06 25.11
C TYR A 154 -4.09 -7.10 25.78
N HIS A 155 -3.72 -7.52 26.98
CA HIS A 155 -4.42 -8.57 27.72
C HIS A 155 -4.39 -8.27 29.22
N PRO A 156 -5.25 -7.35 29.70
CA PRO A 156 -5.34 -7.05 31.12
C PRO A 156 -5.91 -8.25 31.90
N PRO A 157 -5.60 -8.37 33.20
CA PRO A 157 -6.13 -9.44 34.04
C PRO A 157 -7.66 -9.56 33.97
N GLY A 158 -8.15 -10.78 33.79
CA GLY A 158 -9.59 -11.06 33.73
C GLY A 158 -10.27 -10.80 32.38
N SER A 159 -9.54 -10.35 31.35
CA SER A 159 -10.12 -10.18 30.01
C SER A 159 -9.98 -11.42 29.12
N THR A 160 -10.80 -11.46 28.06
CA THR A 160 -10.66 -12.43 26.97
C THR A 160 -9.27 -12.31 26.34
N PRO A 161 -8.60 -13.43 26.01
CA PRO A 161 -7.34 -13.41 25.27
C PRO A 161 -7.48 -12.66 23.94
N PRO A 162 -6.43 -11.93 23.51
CA PRO A 162 -6.49 -11.18 22.27
C PRO A 162 -6.58 -12.13 21.06
N GLN A 163 -7.40 -11.78 20.07
CA GLN A 163 -7.51 -12.53 18.81
C GLN A 163 -6.21 -12.48 17.98
N SER A 164 -5.33 -11.54 18.31
CA SER A 164 -4.06 -11.29 17.63
C SER A 164 -3.03 -12.40 17.77
N GLY A 165 -3.27 -13.44 18.58
CA GLY A 165 -2.46 -14.67 18.59
C GLY A 165 -2.36 -15.36 17.21
N LYS A 166 -3.07 -14.89 16.18
CA LYS A 166 -2.88 -15.28 14.77
C LYS A 166 -1.80 -14.47 14.04
N TYR A 167 -1.57 -13.20 14.40
CA TYR A 167 -0.60 -12.30 13.76
C TYR A 167 0.76 -12.47 14.41
N GLN A 168 1.80 -12.72 13.60
CA GLN A 168 3.17 -12.98 14.06
C GLN A 168 3.27 -14.06 15.15
N LYS A 169 2.37 -15.05 15.15
CA LYS A 169 2.26 -16.12 16.17
C LYS A 169 3.54 -16.92 16.45
N HIS A 170 4.52 -16.82 15.56
CA HIS A 170 5.78 -17.54 15.62
C HIS A 170 6.90 -16.70 16.26
N LEU A 171 6.70 -15.40 16.47
CA LEU A 171 7.68 -14.55 17.16
C LEU A 171 7.43 -14.60 18.67
N PRO A 172 8.47 -14.78 19.48
CA PRO A 172 8.36 -14.60 20.92
C PRO A 172 8.15 -13.11 21.26
N LEU A 173 7.59 -12.82 22.44
CA LEU A 173 7.56 -11.47 22.96
C LEU A 173 8.95 -11.11 23.52
N ARG A 174 9.37 -9.86 23.32
CA ARG A 174 10.63 -9.33 23.90
C ARG A 174 10.45 -8.70 25.29
N VAL A 175 9.20 -8.52 25.72
CA VAL A 175 8.83 -7.99 27.04
C VAL A 175 7.77 -8.89 27.66
N ASP A 176 7.66 -8.83 28.98
CA ASP A 176 6.57 -9.51 29.70
C ASP A 176 5.22 -8.82 29.50
N ARG A 177 4.16 -9.47 29.98
CA ARG A 177 2.79 -8.99 29.81
C ARG A 177 2.54 -7.68 30.56
N ASP A 178 3.12 -7.52 31.74
CA ASP A 178 2.92 -6.34 32.58
C ASP A 178 3.52 -5.10 31.90
N THR A 179 4.72 -5.22 31.34
CA THR A 179 5.37 -4.16 30.55
C THR A 179 4.55 -3.83 29.30
N LEU A 180 4.04 -4.85 28.59
CA LEU A 180 3.20 -4.67 27.41
C LEU A 180 1.92 -3.89 27.73
N ASN A 181 1.20 -4.31 28.76
CA ASN A 181 -0.04 -3.67 29.18
C ASN A 181 0.23 -2.24 29.67
N ALA A 182 1.25 -2.04 30.50
CA ALA A 182 1.63 -0.71 31.00
C ALA A 182 1.99 0.26 29.87
N ALA A 183 2.61 -0.21 28.78
CA ALA A 183 2.93 0.62 27.63
C ALA A 183 1.67 1.12 26.89
N VAL A 184 0.65 0.27 26.75
CA VAL A 184 -0.65 0.60 26.14
C VAL A 184 -1.43 1.56 27.05
N GLU A 185 -1.47 1.27 28.35
CA GLU A 185 -2.25 2.05 29.33
C GLU A 185 -1.69 3.45 29.56
N ARG A 186 -0.36 3.61 29.63
CA ARG A 186 0.29 4.88 29.98
C ARG A 186 -0.08 6.02 29.04
N ASN A 187 -0.06 5.78 27.73
CA ASN A 187 -0.23 6.82 26.72
C ASN A 187 -1.58 6.75 26.01
N GLY A 188 -2.37 5.71 26.30
CA GLY A 188 -3.45 5.27 25.42
C GLY A 188 -2.94 4.93 24.02
N VAL A 189 -3.88 4.81 23.09
CA VAL A 189 -3.59 4.64 21.65
C VAL A 189 -4.20 5.82 20.91
N CYS A 190 -3.54 6.34 19.88
CA CYS A 190 -4.11 7.39 19.01
C CYS A 190 -4.09 6.95 17.54
N CYS A 191 -4.47 5.69 17.30
CA CYS A 191 -4.49 5.12 15.97
C CYS A 191 -5.63 5.75 15.16
N THR A 192 -5.27 6.38 14.04
CA THR A 192 -6.22 6.96 13.08
C THR A 192 -6.47 6.07 11.87
N HIS A 193 -5.71 4.98 11.72
CA HIS A 193 -5.83 4.11 10.55
C HIS A 193 -6.96 3.10 10.74
N TYR A 194 -8.03 3.29 9.97
CA TYR A 194 -9.26 2.49 10.04
C TYR A 194 -8.98 0.98 9.97
N ASP A 195 -8.13 0.55 9.04
CA ASP A 195 -7.91 -0.88 8.80
C ASP A 195 -7.21 -1.57 9.99
N ALA A 196 -6.44 -0.84 10.81
CA ALA A 196 -5.72 -1.37 11.97
C ALA A 196 -6.63 -1.62 13.18
N LEU A 197 -7.67 -0.81 13.38
CA LEU A 197 -8.56 -0.91 14.54
C LEU A 197 -9.28 -2.27 14.62
N ARG A 198 -9.51 -2.91 13.47
CA ARG A 198 -10.13 -4.24 13.37
C ARG A 198 -9.32 -5.36 14.03
N PHE A 199 -8.05 -5.12 14.33
CA PHE A 199 -7.15 -6.12 14.92
C PHE A 199 -6.91 -5.89 16.41
N PHE A 200 -7.39 -4.79 16.99
CA PHE A 200 -7.17 -4.48 18.40
C PHE A 200 -7.76 -5.58 19.28
N ALA A 201 -7.09 -5.87 20.40
CA ALA A 201 -7.71 -6.65 21.44
C ALA A 201 -8.98 -5.91 21.90
N PRO A 202 -10.11 -6.62 22.17
CA PRO A 202 -11.33 -5.95 22.61
C PRO A 202 -11.14 -4.98 23.79
N PRO A 203 -10.31 -5.28 24.81
CA PRO A 203 -10.04 -4.35 25.91
C PRO A 203 -9.22 -3.12 25.53
N ALA A 204 -8.51 -3.11 24.39
CA ALA A 204 -7.70 -1.98 23.94
C ALA A 204 -8.51 -0.93 23.15
N LEU A 205 -9.65 -1.33 22.58
CA LEU A 205 -10.53 -0.43 21.83
C LEU A 205 -10.92 0.84 22.60
N PRO A 206 -11.37 0.79 23.88
CA PRO A 206 -11.71 2.00 24.62
C PRO A 206 -10.50 2.89 24.98
N LEU A 207 -9.27 2.38 24.82
CA LEU A 207 -8.05 3.16 25.07
C LEU A 207 -7.63 4.00 23.85
N ASN A 208 -8.29 3.82 22.70
CA ASN A 208 -8.04 4.66 21.53
C ASN A 208 -8.70 6.03 21.71
N THR A 209 -7.89 7.08 21.78
CA THR A 209 -8.34 8.47 21.97
C THR A 209 -8.98 9.07 20.72
N VAL A 210 -8.83 8.40 19.58
CA VAL A 210 -9.49 8.74 18.32
C VAL A 210 -10.78 7.91 18.23
N PRO A 211 -11.97 8.54 18.14
CA PRO A 211 -13.24 7.83 18.06
C PRO A 211 -13.28 6.82 16.93
N LEU A 212 -14.04 5.74 17.13
CA LEU A 212 -14.18 4.65 16.17
C LEU A 212 -14.65 5.17 14.81
N VAL A 213 -13.76 4.97 13.84
CA VAL A 213 -13.85 5.52 12.49
C VAL A 213 -14.81 4.62 11.68
N SER A 214 -15.89 5.18 11.11
CA SER A 214 -16.59 4.53 9.99
C SER A 214 -15.75 4.70 8.71
N ARG A 215 -15.94 3.85 7.69
CA ARG A 215 -15.08 3.91 6.47
C ARG A 215 -15.09 5.30 5.82
N ASP A 216 -16.23 5.97 5.79
CA ASP A 216 -16.42 7.35 5.34
C ASP A 216 -15.57 8.36 6.13
N GLN A 217 -15.32 8.12 7.42
CA GLN A 217 -14.49 8.96 8.29
C GLN A 217 -12.98 8.72 8.11
N GLN A 218 -12.54 7.72 7.35
CA GLN A 218 -11.11 7.51 7.02
C GLN A 218 -10.51 8.79 6.41
N LEU A 219 -11.27 9.41 5.50
CA LEU A 219 -10.98 10.70 4.88
C LEU A 219 -10.65 11.80 5.90
N ILE A 220 -11.38 11.83 7.01
CA ILE A 220 -11.27 12.88 8.03
C ILE A 220 -10.23 12.53 9.11
N SER A 221 -9.90 11.26 9.31
CA SER A 221 -9.02 10.80 10.39
C SER A 221 -7.58 10.46 9.99
N GLU A 222 -7.34 9.91 8.79
CA GLU A 222 -5.99 9.47 8.39
C GLU A 222 -4.99 10.62 8.33
N GLN A 223 -3.73 10.33 8.66
CA GLN A 223 -2.65 11.32 8.79
C GLN A 223 -1.36 10.80 8.15
N PRO A 224 -0.47 11.68 7.66
CA PRO A 224 0.58 11.30 6.70
C PRO A 224 1.77 10.57 7.34
N ALA A 225 1.97 10.70 8.65
CA ALA A 225 3.05 10.06 9.40
C ALA A 225 2.70 8.66 9.92
N CYS A 226 1.48 8.16 9.68
CA CYS A 226 1.13 6.79 10.06
C CYS A 226 1.93 5.82 9.18
N LEU A 227 2.60 4.83 9.80
CA LEU A 227 3.34 3.82 9.03
C LEU A 227 2.41 3.10 8.04
N HIS A 228 1.19 2.77 8.47
CA HIS A 228 0.21 2.13 7.60
C HIS A 228 -0.29 3.02 6.47
N ALA A 229 -0.43 4.34 6.69
CA ALA A 229 -0.75 5.25 5.58
C ALA A 229 0.39 5.28 4.54
N THR A 230 1.64 5.05 4.96
CA THR A 230 2.78 4.89 4.06
C THR A 230 2.77 3.53 3.35
N MET A 231 2.48 2.44 4.08
CA MET A 231 2.28 1.11 3.49
C MET A 231 1.13 1.09 2.48
N ASP A 232 0.05 1.83 2.74
CA ASP A 232 -1.11 1.89 1.87
C ASP A 232 -0.85 2.60 0.55
N LEU A 233 0.23 3.40 0.41
CA LEU A 233 0.67 3.88 -0.89
C LEU A 233 0.89 2.72 -1.87
N PHE A 234 1.45 1.61 -1.40
CA PHE A 234 1.62 0.40 -2.21
C PHE A 234 0.28 -0.29 -2.54
N LYS A 235 -0.66 -0.35 -1.59
CA LYS A 235 -2.02 -0.84 -1.86
C LYS A 235 -2.71 0.00 -2.94
N MET A 236 -2.66 1.32 -2.79
CA MET A 236 -3.33 2.27 -3.68
C MET A 236 -2.76 2.20 -5.10
N ILE A 237 -1.43 2.24 -5.26
CA ILE A 237 -0.79 2.17 -6.58
C ILE A 237 -1.12 0.87 -7.32
N THR A 238 -1.32 -0.26 -6.62
CA THR A 238 -1.73 -1.51 -7.27
C THR A 238 -3.13 -1.47 -7.86
N LYS A 239 -4.00 -0.55 -7.42
CA LYS A 239 -5.35 -0.39 -7.98
C LYS A 239 -5.35 0.20 -9.37
N LEU A 240 -4.32 1.00 -9.69
CA LEU A 240 -4.13 1.60 -11.01
C LEU A 240 -3.50 0.63 -12.03
N GLN A 241 -3.06 -0.58 -11.64
CA GLN A 241 -2.52 -1.59 -12.56
C GLN A 241 -3.47 -1.91 -13.74
N PRO A 242 -2.98 -1.95 -14.99
CA PRO A 242 -1.57 -1.82 -15.44
C PRO A 242 -1.05 -0.39 -15.63
N PHE A 243 -1.91 0.60 -15.48
CA PHE A 243 -1.71 2.00 -15.84
C PHE A 243 -0.97 2.75 -14.73
N ILE A 244 0.27 2.33 -14.46
CA ILE A 244 1.15 2.97 -13.48
C ILE A 244 2.61 2.89 -13.89
N SER A 245 3.36 3.91 -13.52
CA SER A 245 4.81 3.90 -13.61
C SER A 245 5.41 2.76 -12.78
N ALA A 246 6.25 1.93 -13.41
CA ALA A 246 7.04 0.90 -12.74
C ALA A 246 7.95 1.49 -11.64
N ASP A 247 8.56 2.65 -11.90
CA ASP A 247 9.42 3.34 -10.93
C ASP A 247 8.63 3.77 -9.69
N LEU A 248 7.47 4.40 -9.89
CA LEU A 248 6.63 4.82 -8.77
C LEU A 248 6.12 3.60 -7.98
N LYS A 249 5.73 2.52 -8.66
CA LYS A 249 5.35 1.25 -8.02
C LYS A 249 6.49 0.70 -7.16
N LEU A 250 7.73 0.71 -7.67
CA LEU A 250 8.91 0.25 -6.96
C LEU A 250 9.20 1.12 -5.73
N ARG A 251 9.08 2.45 -5.84
CA ARG A 251 9.25 3.37 -4.68
C ARG A 251 8.16 3.16 -3.63
N CYS A 252 6.90 2.98 -4.01
CA CYS A 252 5.84 2.61 -3.08
C CYS A 252 6.12 1.26 -2.40
N LEU A 253 6.60 0.25 -3.15
CA LEU A 253 6.98 -1.05 -2.60
C LEU A 253 8.13 -0.92 -1.59
N SER A 254 9.15 -0.12 -1.92
CA SER A 254 10.29 0.17 -1.05
C SER A 254 9.82 0.83 0.26
N LEU A 255 8.97 1.86 0.17
CA LEU A 255 8.39 2.51 1.34
C LEU A 255 7.55 1.54 2.19
N ALA A 256 6.78 0.63 1.58
CA ALA A 256 6.02 -0.37 2.32
C ALA A 256 6.94 -1.33 3.09
N VAL A 257 8.04 -1.79 2.50
CA VAL A 257 9.05 -2.62 3.18
C VAL A 257 9.68 -1.84 4.33
N GLN A 258 10.10 -0.59 4.11
CA GLN A 258 10.72 0.24 5.13
C GLN A 258 9.78 0.53 6.30
N ALA A 259 8.53 0.90 5.99
CA ALA A 259 7.49 1.11 6.99
C ALA A 259 7.26 -0.15 7.82
N ARG A 260 7.14 -1.32 7.18
CA ARG A 260 6.89 -2.58 7.90
C ARG A 260 8.10 -3.04 8.72
N ARG A 261 9.33 -2.76 8.28
CA ARG A 261 10.52 -2.97 9.11
C ARG A 261 10.50 -2.11 10.37
N LEU A 262 10.14 -0.83 10.26
CA LEU A 262 10.02 0.08 11.41
C LEU A 262 8.91 -0.36 12.37
N ASP A 263 7.78 -0.77 11.82
CA ASP A 263 6.63 -1.32 12.54
C ASP A 263 7.00 -2.57 13.34
N VAL A 264 7.62 -3.57 12.71
CA VAL A 264 8.12 -4.78 13.39
C VAL A 264 9.17 -4.42 14.45
N ALA A 265 10.10 -3.51 14.15
CA ALA A 265 11.13 -3.10 15.10
C ALA A 265 10.53 -2.44 16.36
N ALA A 266 9.44 -1.69 16.23
CA ALA A 266 8.77 -1.03 17.35
C ALA A 266 7.70 -1.91 18.04
N SER A 267 7.47 -3.13 17.56
CA SER A 267 6.48 -4.06 18.09
C SER A 267 6.91 -4.66 19.45
N PRO A 268 6.01 -5.36 20.17
CA PRO A 268 6.35 -6.10 21.38
C PRO A 268 6.99 -7.48 21.09
N TYR A 269 7.22 -7.82 19.81
CA TYR A 269 7.83 -9.08 19.42
C TYR A 269 9.35 -8.98 19.32
N ASP A 270 10.04 -10.09 19.57
CA ASP A 270 11.44 -10.26 19.23
C ASP A 270 11.57 -10.80 17.79
N ALA A 271 12.14 -9.97 16.91
CA ALA A 271 12.43 -10.30 15.52
C ALA A 271 13.94 -10.38 15.22
N SER A 272 14.77 -10.54 16.26
CA SER A 272 16.24 -10.62 16.14
C SER A 272 16.72 -11.77 15.24
N ALA A 273 16.01 -12.90 15.24
CA ALA A 273 16.25 -14.04 14.35
C ALA A 273 16.12 -13.68 12.85
N TYR A 274 15.43 -12.58 12.52
CA TYR A 274 15.28 -12.04 11.17
C TYR A 274 16.15 -10.80 10.92
N GLY A 275 17.11 -10.51 11.81
CA GLY A 275 18.02 -9.38 11.69
C GLY A 275 17.34 -8.02 11.92
N ILE A 276 16.27 -7.97 12.70
CA ILE A 276 15.56 -6.74 13.05
C ILE A 276 15.82 -6.41 14.52
N THR A 277 16.59 -5.35 14.76
CA THR A 277 16.83 -4.81 16.10
C THR A 277 15.59 -4.09 16.63
N ALA A 278 15.19 -4.40 17.86
CA ALA A 278 14.06 -3.76 18.50
C ALA A 278 14.29 -2.27 18.79
N ILE A 279 13.23 -1.48 18.68
CA ILE A 279 13.12 -0.09 19.16
C ILE A 279 12.22 -0.14 20.39
N PRO A 280 12.77 -0.02 21.61
CA PRO A 280 12.03 -0.26 22.85
C PRO A 280 11.12 0.92 23.22
N ILE A 281 9.97 1.05 22.54
CA ILE A 281 9.00 2.15 22.72
C ILE A 281 8.27 2.17 24.08
N GLU A 282 8.45 1.15 24.91
CA GLU A 282 8.09 1.17 26.33
C GLU A 282 8.94 2.20 27.12
N SER A 283 10.17 2.48 26.65
CA SER A 283 11.07 3.49 27.22
C SER A 283 10.91 4.87 26.55
N SER A 284 11.28 5.94 27.25
CA SER A 284 11.33 7.31 26.69
C SER A 284 12.32 7.44 25.53
N ASP A 285 13.46 6.77 25.64
CA ASP A 285 14.55 6.85 24.66
C ASP A 285 14.17 6.11 23.38
N GLY A 286 13.52 4.94 23.51
CA GLY A 286 12.97 4.21 22.38
C GLY A 286 11.87 4.99 21.66
N ARG A 287 10.96 5.66 22.39
CA ARG A 287 9.97 6.57 21.76
C ARG A 287 10.62 7.72 21.01
N SER A 288 11.68 8.30 21.57
CA SER A 288 12.44 9.37 20.93
C SER A 288 13.16 8.90 19.65
N SER A 289 13.76 7.70 19.69
CA SER A 289 14.35 7.04 18.53
C SER A 289 13.32 6.72 17.45
N TYR A 290 12.17 6.17 17.85
CA TYR A 290 11.06 5.87 16.95
C TYR A 290 10.56 7.14 16.25
N LYS A 291 10.32 8.23 17.00
CA LYS A 291 9.86 9.50 16.43
C LYS A 291 10.81 10.05 15.35
N LYS A 292 12.13 9.93 15.54
CA LYS A 292 13.12 10.33 14.52
C LYS A 292 12.97 9.49 13.25
N LYS A 293 12.83 8.17 13.36
CA LYS A 293 12.63 7.27 12.22
C LYS A 293 11.28 7.48 11.52
N GLN A 294 10.22 7.74 12.29
CA GLN A 294 8.90 8.07 11.75
C GLN A 294 8.93 9.37 10.93
N LEU A 295 9.63 10.39 11.43
CA LEU A 295 9.83 11.66 10.72
C LEU A 295 10.65 11.48 9.44
N GLN A 296 11.68 10.64 9.48
CA GLN A 296 12.45 10.30 8.28
C GLN A 296 11.56 9.63 7.23
N LEU A 297 10.79 8.61 7.62
CA LEU A 297 9.87 7.93 6.70
C LEU A 297 8.80 8.89 6.15
N LEU A 298 8.28 9.80 6.96
CA LEU A 298 7.36 10.85 6.50
C LEU A 298 8.02 11.72 5.41
N LYS A 299 9.26 12.17 5.65
CA LYS A 299 10.00 13.00 4.69
C LYS A 299 10.24 12.27 3.36
N GLU A 300 10.58 10.98 3.41
CA GLU A 300 10.82 10.15 2.23
C GLU A 300 9.54 9.80 1.48
N SER A 301 8.43 9.57 2.21
CA SER A 301 7.15 9.19 1.62
C SER A 301 6.35 10.35 1.03
N GLN A 302 6.56 11.58 1.51
CA GLN A 302 5.82 12.75 1.04
C GLN A 302 5.92 13.01 -0.48
N PRO A 303 7.11 13.04 -1.12
CA PRO A 303 7.18 13.23 -2.56
C PRO A 303 6.52 12.09 -3.33
N VAL A 304 6.66 10.83 -2.87
CA VAL A 304 6.02 9.66 -3.48
C VAL A 304 4.49 9.75 -3.38
N ARG A 305 3.96 10.24 -2.25
CA ARG A 305 2.53 10.46 -2.05
C ARG A 305 1.97 11.49 -3.02
N LEU A 306 2.66 12.61 -3.22
CA LEU A 306 2.24 13.67 -4.14
C LEU A 306 2.29 13.20 -5.60
N GLU A 307 3.31 12.43 -5.97
CA GLU A 307 3.40 11.85 -7.30
C GLU A 307 2.31 10.79 -7.54
N LEU A 308 1.99 9.97 -6.54
CA LEU A 308 0.87 9.04 -6.61
C LEU A 308 -0.48 9.77 -6.74
N LEU A 309 -0.67 10.86 -6.00
CA LEU A 309 -1.85 11.70 -6.13
C LEU A 309 -2.02 12.21 -7.57
N ALA A 310 -0.95 12.75 -8.16
CA ALA A 310 -0.95 13.20 -9.55
C ALA A 310 -1.22 12.05 -10.54
N ALA A 311 -0.70 10.84 -10.27
CA ALA A 311 -0.98 9.67 -11.09
C ALA A 311 -2.47 9.26 -11.05
N PHE A 312 -3.12 9.32 -9.88
CA PHE A 312 -4.57 9.10 -9.77
C PHE A 312 -5.37 10.17 -10.52
N GLU A 313 -4.96 11.44 -10.43
CA GLU A 313 -5.61 12.54 -11.17
C GLU A 313 -5.49 12.34 -12.69
N GLN A 314 -4.27 12.09 -13.19
CA GLN A 314 -4.05 11.81 -14.61
C GLN A 314 -4.84 10.58 -15.08
N PHE A 315 -4.85 9.52 -14.26
CA PHE A 315 -5.59 8.31 -14.56
C PHE A 315 -7.10 8.58 -14.69
N LEU A 316 -7.69 9.27 -13.71
CA LEU A 316 -9.12 9.63 -13.73
C LEU A 316 -9.47 10.40 -15.00
N GLN A 317 -8.69 11.44 -15.33
CA GLN A 317 -8.90 12.28 -16.52
C GLN A 317 -8.71 11.54 -17.84
N THR A 318 -7.90 10.47 -17.86
CA THR A 318 -7.66 9.67 -19.07
C THR A 318 -8.66 8.54 -19.23
N ALA A 319 -9.08 7.91 -18.12
CA ALA A 319 -9.92 6.72 -18.12
C ALA A 319 -11.42 7.03 -18.20
N PHE A 320 -11.85 8.19 -17.70
CA PHE A 320 -13.27 8.53 -17.53
C PHE A 320 -13.57 9.94 -18.04
N ASP A 321 -14.83 10.21 -18.38
CA ASP A 321 -15.29 11.56 -18.68
C ASP A 321 -15.67 12.33 -17.40
N ASP A 322 -15.78 13.66 -17.53
CA ASP A 322 -16.07 14.56 -16.40
C ASP A 322 -17.41 14.24 -15.72
N ALA A 323 -18.41 13.77 -16.49
CA ALA A 323 -19.72 13.39 -15.97
C ALA A 323 -19.63 12.15 -15.06
N THR A 324 -18.89 11.13 -15.49
CA THR A 324 -18.63 9.90 -14.74
C THR A 324 -17.87 10.20 -13.46
N ILE A 325 -16.81 11.02 -13.54
CA ILE A 325 -16.02 11.41 -12.37
C ILE A 325 -16.91 12.15 -11.36
N THR A 326 -17.74 13.09 -11.83
CA THR A 326 -18.66 13.86 -10.98
C THR A 326 -19.65 12.94 -10.27
N GLN A 327 -20.30 12.01 -10.98
CA GLN A 327 -21.23 11.05 -10.37
C GLN A 327 -20.51 10.14 -9.36
N ALA A 328 -19.28 9.71 -9.69
CA ALA A 328 -18.47 8.85 -8.83
C ALA A 328 -18.09 9.52 -7.49
N GLN A 329 -18.06 10.85 -7.39
CA GLN A 329 -17.79 11.56 -6.13
C GLN A 329 -18.83 11.31 -5.04
N HIS A 330 -20.06 10.95 -5.41
CA HIS A 330 -21.19 10.72 -4.52
C HIS A 330 -21.46 9.24 -4.22
N ARG A 331 -20.75 8.31 -4.88
CA ARG A 331 -20.89 6.87 -4.66
C ARG A 331 -19.81 6.38 -3.70
N MET A 332 -20.23 5.80 -2.58
CA MET A 332 -19.31 5.06 -1.72
C MET A 332 -18.80 3.83 -2.49
N PRO A 333 -17.49 3.61 -2.59
CA PRO A 333 -16.97 2.43 -3.27
C PRO A 333 -17.29 1.17 -2.48
N THR A 334 -17.55 0.09 -3.20
CA THR A 334 -17.54 -1.26 -2.63
C THR A 334 -16.09 -1.72 -2.49
N PHE A 335 -15.58 -1.70 -1.27
CA PHE A 335 -14.26 -2.25 -0.98
C PHE A 335 -14.37 -3.78 -0.93
N SER A 336 -13.63 -4.47 -1.81
CA SER A 336 -13.38 -5.91 -1.73
C SER A 336 -12.04 -6.20 -1.09
#